data_AF-A0A437SEV3-F1
#
_entry.id   AF-A0A437SEV3-F1
#
_cell.length_a   1.000
_cell.length_b   1.000
_cell.length_c   1.000
_cell.angle_alpha   90.00
_cell.angle_beta   90.00
_cell.angle_gamma   90.00
#
_symmetry.space_group_name_H-M   'P 1'
#
loop_
_entity.id
_entity.type
_entity.pdbx_description
1 polymer ?
#
loop_
_entity_poly.entity_id
_entity_poly.type
_entity_poly.pdbx_seq_one_letter_code
_entity_poly.pdbx_strand_id
1 'polypeptide(L)'
;MDYVLIGVILLLLAAVFVLFYKNKQLESESQQVEFEKKQAIETYENEIAATVTEHKEQQNILKNMEQKKYKDLQISAARELENMRMMKNQLAMQHSKERSEMQEKHSNEIHMFQKLISDLRAYTKNGAEVNTHETLHYMKRGFVEQGIILDNEFHIMPNVFMRNQHGRNDFRIHHLVLSKTGMYVLETKEWTGKLIHGLTKENASTYSFMIDEIGKYQQEIEKEETFEYITGEDSLTIQVKNDGNPVYRAKKLSHILYNCLKEMQVDIVKENIKPIVYFYNEDGKEVQDLSEEKTPKLKDREQIVTFFRNEMLTEKVIYTSQELEKLREIINRMNYIMN
;
A
#
# COMPACT_ATOMS: atom_id res chain seq x y z
N MET A 1 -114.97 -15.13 -99.08
CA MET A 1 -114.27 -15.94 -98.06
C MET A 1 -112.74 -15.86 -98.18
N ASP A 2 -112.20 -15.10 -99.16
CA ASP A 2 -110.75 -15.09 -99.43
C ASP A 2 -109.94 -14.00 -98.69
N TYR A 3 -110.57 -12.90 -98.25
CA TYR A 3 -109.88 -11.80 -97.55
C TYR A 3 -109.52 -12.12 -96.08
N VAL A 4 -110.24 -13.04 -95.44
CA VAL A 4 -109.97 -13.45 -94.04
C VAL A 4 -108.75 -14.39 -93.96
N LEU A 5 -108.58 -15.26 -94.96
CA LEU A 5 -107.47 -16.21 -95.02
C LEU A 5 -106.12 -15.49 -95.21
N ILE A 6 -106.09 -14.45 -96.06
CA ILE A 6 -104.88 -13.64 -96.30
C ILE A 6 -104.49 -12.81 -95.06
N GLY A 7 -105.47 -12.29 -94.32
CA GLY A 7 -105.21 -11.57 -93.06
C GLY A 7 -104.60 -12.46 -91.97
N VAL A 8 -105.06 -13.71 -91.86
CA VAL A 8 -104.52 -14.69 -90.90
C VAL A 8 -103.09 -15.10 -91.26
N ILE A 9 -102.78 -15.27 -92.55
CA ILE A 9 -101.43 -15.62 -93.02
C ILE A 9 -100.45 -14.46 -92.77
N LEU A 10 -100.85 -13.21 -93.00
CA LEU A 10 -100.02 -12.04 -92.71
C LEU A 10 -99.76 -11.86 -91.20
N LEU A 11 -100.76 -12.12 -90.35
CA LEU A 11 -100.59 -12.11 -88.90
C LEU A 11 -99.65 -13.22 -88.41
N LEU A 12 -99.74 -14.42 -89.00
CA LEU A 12 -98.82 -15.52 -88.69
C LEU A 12 -97.39 -15.21 -89.13
N LEU A 13 -97.20 -14.63 -90.31
CA LEU A 13 -95.87 -14.20 -90.78
C LEU A 13 -95.28 -13.09 -89.90
N ALA A 14 -96.09 -12.12 -89.47
CA ALA A 14 -95.65 -11.09 -88.53
C ALA A 14 -95.28 -11.69 -87.17
N ALA A 15 -96.06 -12.64 -86.66
CA ALA A 15 -95.77 -13.33 -85.41
C ALA A 15 -94.47 -14.15 -85.49
N VAL A 16 -94.23 -14.87 -86.60
CA VAL A 16 -92.98 -15.61 -86.84
C VAL A 16 -91.79 -14.65 -86.93
N PHE A 17 -91.95 -13.50 -87.60
CA PHE A 17 -90.87 -12.51 -87.71
C PHE A 17 -90.52 -11.89 -86.35
N VAL A 18 -91.51 -11.58 -85.51
CA VAL A 18 -91.31 -11.09 -84.14
C VAL A 18 -90.64 -12.16 -83.27
N LEU A 19 -91.07 -13.43 -83.38
CA LEU A 19 -90.45 -14.53 -82.64
C LEU A 19 -88.99 -14.76 -83.07
N PHE A 20 -88.70 -14.69 -84.37
CA PHE A 20 -87.34 -14.81 -84.88
C PHE A 20 -86.44 -13.67 -84.40
N TYR A 21 -86.94 -12.43 -84.44
CA TYR A 21 -86.19 -11.27 -83.94
C TYR A 21 -85.94 -11.36 -82.44
N LYS A 22 -86.94 -11.77 -81.67
CA LYS A 22 -86.83 -11.95 -80.21
C LYS A 22 -85.88 -13.11 -79.85
N ASN A 23 -85.86 -14.19 -80.63
CA ASN A 23 -84.94 -15.30 -80.44
C ASN A 23 -83.49 -14.88 -80.73
N LYS A 24 -83.26 -14.12 -81.81
CA LYS A 24 -81.94 -13.59 -82.16
C LYS A 24 -81.44 -12.57 -81.12
N GLN A 25 -82.34 -11.78 -80.55
CA GLN A 25 -82.03 -10.86 -79.45
C GLN A 25 -81.65 -11.63 -78.18
N LEU A 26 -82.41 -12.65 -77.79
CA LEU A 26 -82.10 -13.50 -76.64
C LEU A 26 -80.77 -14.25 -76.79
N GLU A 27 -80.44 -14.70 -78.01
CA GLU A 27 -79.16 -15.35 -78.30
C GLU A 27 -77.98 -14.36 -78.16
N SER A 28 -78.16 -13.12 -78.63
CA SER A 28 -77.18 -12.04 -78.44
C SER A 28 -77.02 -11.66 -76.97
N GLU A 29 -78.12 -11.53 -76.22
CA GLU A 29 -78.09 -11.23 -74.79
C GLU A 29 -77.45 -12.38 -73.99
N SER A 30 -77.74 -13.64 -74.35
CA SER A 30 -77.10 -14.81 -73.74
C SER A 30 -75.61 -14.84 -73.99
N GLN A 31 -75.15 -14.56 -75.21
CA GLN A 31 -73.72 -14.51 -75.54
C GLN A 31 -73.02 -13.37 -74.81
N GLN A 32 -73.69 -12.21 -74.67
CA GLN A 32 -73.16 -11.09 -73.90
C GLN A 32 -73.04 -11.43 -72.41
N VAL A 33 -74.06 -12.04 -71.80
CA VAL A 33 -74.02 -12.47 -70.40
C VAL A 33 -72.94 -13.53 -70.17
N GLU A 34 -72.74 -14.45 -71.11
CA GLU A 34 -71.69 -15.47 -71.01
C GLU A 34 -70.28 -14.86 -71.13
N PHE A 35 -70.12 -13.86 -72.01
CA PHE A 35 -68.88 -13.10 -72.12
C PHE A 35 -68.58 -12.28 -70.86
N GLU A 36 -69.56 -11.55 -70.33
CA GLU A 36 -69.44 -10.77 -69.09
C GLU A 36 -69.14 -11.68 -67.88
N LYS A 37 -69.79 -12.85 -67.80
CA LYS A 37 -69.52 -13.84 -66.76
C LYS A 37 -68.08 -14.38 -66.85
N LYS A 38 -67.61 -14.67 -68.06
CA LYS A 38 -66.24 -15.16 -68.28
C LYS A 38 -65.20 -14.12 -67.92
N GLN A 39 -65.44 -12.86 -68.30
CA GLN A 39 -64.58 -11.73 -67.97
C GLN A 39 -64.56 -11.45 -66.45
N ALA A 40 -65.70 -11.55 -65.78
CA ALA A 40 -65.79 -11.40 -64.33
C ALA A 40 -65.03 -12.52 -63.59
N ILE A 41 -65.18 -13.77 -64.03
CA ILE A 41 -64.44 -14.91 -63.46
C ILE A 41 -62.93 -14.72 -63.61
N GLU A 42 -62.47 -14.35 -64.82
CA GLU A 42 -61.05 -14.10 -65.09
C GLU A 42 -60.51 -12.94 -64.24
N THR A 43 -61.32 -11.90 -64.03
CA THR A 43 -60.96 -10.77 -63.16
C THR A 43 -60.83 -11.22 -61.70
N TYR A 44 -61.79 -11.99 -61.19
CA TYR A 44 -61.73 -12.53 -59.82
C TYR A 44 -60.59 -13.51 -59.61
N GLU A 45 -60.30 -14.38 -60.58
CA GLU A 45 -59.16 -15.31 -60.50
C GLU A 45 -57.83 -14.55 -60.46
N ASN A 46 -57.70 -13.47 -61.25
CA ASN A 46 -56.52 -12.61 -61.22
C ASN A 46 -56.40 -11.82 -59.91
N GLU A 47 -57.49 -11.30 -59.34
CA GLU A 47 -57.48 -10.62 -58.04
C GLU A 47 -57.14 -11.59 -56.89
N ILE A 48 -57.67 -12.81 -56.90
CA ILE A 48 -57.34 -13.86 -55.93
C ILE A 48 -55.86 -14.25 -56.05
N ALA A 49 -55.36 -14.45 -57.28
CA ALA A 49 -53.96 -14.74 -57.51
C ALA A 49 -53.05 -13.60 -57.00
N ALA A 50 -53.39 -12.35 -57.29
CA ALA A 50 -52.64 -11.18 -56.84
C ALA A 50 -52.60 -11.08 -55.30
N THR A 51 -53.75 -11.21 -54.64
CA THR A 51 -53.86 -11.15 -53.17
C THR A 51 -53.13 -12.29 -52.47
N VAL A 52 -53.17 -13.52 -53.02
CA VAL A 52 -52.38 -14.66 -52.52
C VAL A 52 -50.89 -14.41 -52.66
N THR A 53 -50.46 -13.81 -53.78
CA THR A 53 -49.05 -13.49 -54.02
C THR A 53 -48.55 -12.43 -53.03
N GLU A 54 -49.34 -11.38 -52.82
CA GLU A 54 -49.05 -10.31 -51.85
C GLU A 54 -48.99 -10.85 -50.41
N HIS A 55 -49.95 -11.66 -49.98
CA HIS A 55 -49.93 -12.27 -48.64
C HIS A 55 -48.71 -13.16 -48.42
N LYS A 56 -48.30 -13.91 -49.44
CA LYS A 56 -47.11 -14.76 -49.38
C LYS A 56 -45.83 -13.93 -49.26
N GLU A 57 -45.77 -12.80 -49.94
CA GLU A 57 -44.66 -11.85 -49.85
C GLU A 57 -44.60 -11.19 -48.45
N GLN A 58 -45.74 -10.73 -47.92
CA GLN A 58 -45.86 -10.22 -46.56
C GLN A 58 -45.43 -11.25 -45.50
N GLN A 59 -45.85 -12.52 -45.63
CA GLN A 59 -45.42 -13.59 -44.73
C GLN A 59 -43.90 -13.83 -44.78
N ASN A 60 -43.30 -13.79 -45.97
CA ASN A 60 -41.85 -13.91 -46.11
C ASN A 60 -41.10 -12.72 -45.47
N ILE A 61 -41.62 -11.50 -45.64
CA ILE A 61 -41.06 -10.31 -45.01
C ILE A 61 -41.13 -10.44 -43.48
N LEU A 62 -42.27 -10.86 -42.93
CA LEU A 62 -42.45 -11.07 -41.49
C LEU A 62 -41.47 -12.11 -40.94
N LYS A 63 -41.35 -13.26 -41.62
CA LYS A 63 -40.44 -14.34 -41.25
C LYS A 63 -38.98 -13.89 -41.26
N ASN A 64 -38.59 -13.10 -42.26
CA ASN A 64 -37.24 -12.55 -42.36
C ASN A 64 -36.97 -11.54 -41.23
N MET A 65 -37.95 -10.70 -40.87
CA MET A 65 -37.84 -9.77 -39.74
C MET A 65 -37.70 -10.50 -38.40
N GLU A 66 -38.49 -11.55 -38.15
CA GLU A 66 -38.38 -12.36 -36.94
C GLU A 66 -37.02 -13.06 -36.84
N GLN A 67 -36.54 -13.66 -37.94
CA GLN A 67 -35.22 -14.30 -37.98
C GLN A 67 -34.10 -13.29 -37.71
N LYS A 68 -34.19 -12.10 -38.31
CA LYS A 68 -33.21 -11.02 -38.06
C LYS A 68 -33.24 -10.60 -36.59
N LYS A 69 -34.42 -10.38 -36.02
CA LYS A 69 -34.59 -10.02 -34.60
C LYS A 69 -34.01 -11.08 -33.68
N TYR A 70 -34.27 -12.37 -33.94
CA TYR A 70 -33.70 -13.48 -33.16
C TYR A 70 -32.17 -13.51 -33.22
N LYS A 71 -31.61 -13.29 -34.41
CA LYS A 71 -30.15 -13.27 -34.62
C LYS A 71 -29.51 -12.08 -33.89
N ASP A 72 -30.12 -10.91 -33.97
CA ASP A 72 -29.65 -9.71 -33.27
C ASP A 72 -29.70 -9.90 -31.74
N LEU A 73 -30.76 -10.55 -31.23
CA LEU A 73 -30.91 -10.87 -29.80
C LEU A 73 -29.86 -11.88 -29.33
N GLN A 74 -29.54 -12.90 -30.13
CA GLN A 74 -28.45 -13.84 -29.82
C GLN A 74 -27.09 -13.13 -29.76
N ILE A 75 -26.83 -12.23 -30.70
CA ILE A 75 -25.59 -11.46 -30.73
C ILE A 75 -25.50 -10.52 -29.51
N SER A 76 -26.59 -9.85 -29.14
CA SER A 76 -26.60 -8.97 -27.97
C SER A 76 -26.41 -9.75 -26.67
N ALA A 77 -27.10 -10.89 -26.51
CA ALA A 77 -26.96 -11.74 -25.33
C ALA A 77 -25.54 -12.33 -25.23
N ALA A 78 -24.94 -12.73 -26.35
CA ALA A 78 -23.55 -13.21 -26.38
C ALA A 78 -22.56 -12.11 -25.97
N ARG A 79 -22.75 -10.87 -26.45
CA ARG A 79 -21.92 -9.72 -26.04
C ARG A 79 -22.06 -9.39 -24.56
N GLU A 80 -23.29 -9.38 -24.02
CA GLU A 80 -23.50 -9.14 -22.59
C GLU A 80 -22.85 -10.22 -21.72
N LEU A 81 -22.97 -11.49 -22.12
CA LEU A 81 -22.33 -12.60 -21.42
C LEU A 81 -20.80 -12.46 -21.41
N GLU A 82 -20.23 -12.06 -22.53
CA GLU A 82 -18.79 -11.84 -22.67
C GLU A 82 -18.31 -10.63 -21.85
N ASN A 83 -19.07 -9.52 -21.85
CA ASN A 83 -18.83 -8.36 -21.00
C ASN A 83 -18.89 -8.72 -19.51
N MET A 84 -19.90 -9.48 -19.09
CA MET A 84 -20.03 -9.95 -17.72
C MET A 84 -18.86 -10.87 -17.32
N ARG A 85 -18.40 -11.72 -18.23
CA ARG A 85 -17.23 -12.57 -18.01
C ARG A 85 -15.94 -11.75 -17.87
N MET A 86 -15.74 -10.75 -18.72
CA MET A 86 -14.60 -9.83 -18.61
C MET A 86 -14.62 -9.06 -17.30
N MET A 87 -15.77 -8.49 -16.91
CA MET A 87 -15.93 -7.76 -15.66
C MET A 87 -15.70 -8.66 -14.44
N LYS A 88 -16.23 -9.89 -14.45
CA LYS A 88 -15.98 -10.88 -13.38
C LYS A 88 -14.49 -11.22 -13.28
N ASN A 89 -13.80 -11.39 -14.40
CA ASN A 89 -12.36 -11.67 -14.42
C ASN A 89 -11.55 -10.48 -13.90
N GLN A 90 -11.90 -9.25 -14.29
CA GLN A 90 -11.26 -8.04 -13.79
C GLN A 90 -11.45 -7.89 -12.28
N LEU A 91 -12.67 -8.10 -11.78
CA LEU A 91 -12.97 -8.03 -10.35
C LEU A 91 -12.22 -9.11 -9.57
N ALA A 92 -12.15 -10.34 -10.10
CA ALA A 92 -11.38 -11.43 -9.48
C ALA A 92 -9.88 -11.12 -9.45
N MET A 93 -9.34 -10.53 -10.52
CA MET A 93 -7.94 -10.13 -10.60
C MET A 93 -7.62 -8.98 -9.63
N GLN A 94 -8.52 -8.00 -9.50
CA GLN A 94 -8.39 -6.91 -8.53
C GLN A 94 -8.44 -7.42 -7.09
N HIS A 95 -9.42 -8.24 -6.73
CA HIS A 95 -9.50 -8.85 -5.40
C HIS A 95 -8.29 -9.73 -5.09
N SER A 96 -7.78 -10.49 -6.06
CA SER A 96 -6.56 -11.28 -5.90
C SER A 96 -5.35 -10.40 -5.60
N LYS A 97 -5.21 -9.28 -6.33
CA LYS A 97 -4.14 -8.31 -6.12
C LYS A 97 -4.22 -7.66 -4.73
N GLU A 98 -5.38 -7.12 -4.37
CA GLU A 98 -5.61 -6.51 -3.04
C GLU A 98 -5.33 -7.50 -1.91
N ARG A 99 -5.74 -8.76 -2.07
CA ARG A 99 -5.46 -9.82 -1.08
C ARG A 99 -3.97 -10.12 -0.97
N SER A 100 -3.27 -10.17 -2.10
CA SER A 100 -1.82 -10.40 -2.12
C SER A 100 -1.07 -9.25 -1.44
N GLU A 101 -1.41 -8.00 -1.74
CA GLU A 101 -0.81 -6.81 -1.12
C GLU A 101 -1.07 -6.77 0.39
N MET A 102 -2.30 -7.08 0.82
CA MET A 102 -2.64 -7.15 2.24
C MET A 102 -1.89 -8.27 2.96
N GLN A 103 -1.77 -9.44 2.32
CA GLN A 103 -1.07 -10.59 2.89
C GLN A 103 0.44 -10.35 2.98
N GLU A 104 1.03 -9.70 1.97
CA GLU A 104 2.44 -9.28 1.99
C GLU A 104 2.68 -8.26 3.12
N LYS A 105 1.85 -7.23 3.22
CA LYS A 105 1.93 -6.23 4.31
C LYS A 105 1.85 -6.89 5.68
N HIS A 106 0.89 -7.79 5.89
CA HIS A 106 0.73 -8.48 7.16
C HIS A 106 1.90 -9.42 7.47
N SER A 107 2.41 -10.15 6.47
CA SER A 107 3.60 -11.01 6.61
C SER A 107 4.84 -10.20 7.01
N ASN A 108 5.04 -9.03 6.39
CA ASN A 108 6.12 -8.11 6.74
C ASN A 108 5.98 -7.58 8.17
N GLU A 109 4.76 -7.28 8.62
CA GLU A 109 4.49 -6.87 10.00
C GLU A 109 4.78 -7.98 11.01
N ILE A 110 4.35 -9.22 10.74
CA ILE A 110 4.65 -10.38 11.58
C ILE A 110 6.16 -10.59 11.69
N HIS A 111 6.88 -10.58 10.57
CA HIS A 111 8.33 -10.78 10.58
C HIS A 111 9.05 -9.69 11.38
N MET A 112 8.60 -8.43 11.23
CA MET A 112 9.09 -7.32 12.03
C MET A 112 8.82 -7.52 13.53
N PHE A 113 7.60 -7.90 13.93
CA PHE A 113 7.29 -8.17 15.34
C PHE A 113 8.09 -9.34 15.90
N GLN A 114 8.30 -10.40 15.11
CA GLN A 114 9.14 -11.53 15.52
C GLN A 114 10.59 -11.10 15.75
N LYS A 115 11.14 -10.27 14.84
CA LYS A 115 12.47 -9.68 14.99
C LYS A 115 12.54 -8.79 16.23
N LEU A 116 11.56 -7.90 16.42
CA LEU A 116 11.47 -7.05 17.60
C LEU A 116 11.40 -7.89 18.87
N ILE A 117 10.55 -8.92 18.95
CA ILE A 117 10.46 -9.81 20.11
C ILE A 117 11.79 -10.53 20.38
N SER A 118 12.47 -11.01 19.32
CA SER A 118 13.79 -11.63 19.44
C SER A 118 14.81 -10.65 20.01
N ASP A 119 14.82 -9.42 19.50
CA ASP A 119 15.68 -8.35 20.00
C ASP A 119 15.31 -8.04 21.45
N LEU A 120 14.04 -7.75 21.76
CA LEU A 120 13.50 -7.45 23.11
C LEU A 120 13.88 -8.48 24.18
N ARG A 121 13.90 -9.77 23.82
CA ARG A 121 14.35 -10.84 24.73
C ARG A 121 15.82 -10.68 25.15
N ALA A 122 16.66 -10.02 24.35
CA ALA A 122 18.05 -9.70 24.70
C ALA A 122 18.15 -8.53 25.70
N TYR A 123 17.11 -7.72 25.91
CA TYR A 123 17.12 -6.50 26.74
C TYR A 123 16.42 -6.62 28.08
N THR A 124 16.14 -7.83 28.56
CA THR A 124 15.23 -8.15 29.69
C THR A 124 15.50 -7.44 31.04
N LYS A 125 16.42 -6.46 31.12
CA LYS A 125 16.75 -5.69 32.31
C LYS A 125 16.55 -4.17 32.23
N ASN A 126 16.37 -3.52 31.06
CA ASN A 126 16.26 -2.05 30.97
C ASN A 126 15.10 -1.59 30.06
N GLY A 127 14.09 -0.93 30.64
CA GLY A 127 12.87 -0.49 29.95
C GLY A 127 13.11 0.67 28.99
N ALA A 128 13.95 1.65 29.34
CA ALA A 128 14.29 2.74 28.44
C ALA A 128 15.06 2.26 27.20
N GLU A 129 15.96 1.29 27.35
CA GLU A 129 16.67 0.67 26.23
C GLU A 129 15.69 -0.01 25.26
N VAL A 130 14.73 -0.77 25.80
CA VAL A 130 13.63 -1.38 25.03
C VAL A 130 12.84 -0.32 24.26
N ASN A 131 12.38 0.74 24.93
CA ASN A 131 11.58 1.78 24.30
C ASN A 131 12.38 2.59 23.26
N THR A 132 13.69 2.74 23.49
CA THR A 132 14.60 3.34 22.49
C THR A 132 14.67 2.47 21.24
N HIS A 133 14.83 1.15 21.39
CA HIS A 133 14.85 0.24 20.24
C HIS A 133 13.56 0.30 19.43
N GLU A 134 12.41 0.27 20.12
CA GLU A 134 11.10 0.41 19.47
C GLU A 134 11.02 1.74 18.70
N THR A 135 11.45 2.84 19.33
CA THR A 135 11.47 4.16 18.70
C THR A 135 12.31 4.18 17.42
N LEU A 136 13.52 3.62 17.47
CA LEU A 136 14.39 3.51 16.29
C LEU A 136 13.77 2.64 15.20
N HIS A 137 13.09 1.55 15.56
CA HIS A 137 12.42 0.66 14.61
C HIS A 137 11.24 1.34 13.92
N TYR A 138 10.37 2.01 14.68
CA TYR A 138 9.24 2.76 14.13
C TYR A 138 9.72 3.92 13.26
N MET A 139 10.78 4.61 13.68
CA MET A 139 11.43 5.66 12.89
C MET A 139 11.93 5.12 11.55
N LYS A 140 12.70 4.01 11.57
CA LYS A 140 13.20 3.36 10.36
C LYS A 140 12.05 3.02 9.41
N ARG A 141 10.99 2.39 9.91
CA ARG A 141 9.80 2.05 9.11
C ARG A 141 9.21 3.30 8.46
N GLY A 142 9.01 4.37 9.22
CA GLY A 142 8.50 5.63 8.69
C GLY A 142 9.40 6.24 7.61
N PHE A 143 10.73 6.13 7.75
CA PHE A 143 11.67 6.61 6.72
C PHE A 143 11.65 5.76 5.45
N VAL A 144 11.48 4.43 5.56
CA VAL A 144 11.32 3.53 4.41
C VAL A 144 10.00 3.82 3.68
N GLU A 145 8.90 3.96 4.40
CA GLU A 145 7.59 4.29 3.84
C GLU A 145 7.58 5.65 3.13
N GLN A 146 8.36 6.62 3.63
CA GLN A 146 8.55 7.93 3.02
C GLN A 146 9.59 7.96 1.88
N GLY A 147 10.28 6.84 1.62
CA GLY A 147 11.32 6.76 0.58
C GLY A 147 12.60 7.54 0.91
N ILE A 148 12.86 7.86 2.18
CA ILE A 148 14.06 8.58 2.62
C ILE A 148 15.28 7.65 2.61
N ILE A 149 15.06 6.39 2.97
CA ILE A 149 16.06 5.32 3.01
C ILE A 149 15.47 4.04 2.40
N LEU A 150 16.35 3.16 1.92
CA LEU A 150 15.99 1.76 1.70
C LEU A 150 16.12 0.95 3.00
N ASP A 151 15.40 -0.17 3.12
CA ASP A 151 15.44 -0.98 4.35
C ASP A 151 16.84 -1.49 4.71
N ASN A 152 17.69 -1.76 3.71
CA ASN A 152 19.08 -2.21 3.88
C ASN A 152 20.10 -1.04 3.97
N GLU A 153 19.64 0.21 4.10
CA GLU A 153 20.50 1.37 4.30
C GLU A 153 20.53 1.84 5.76
N PHE A 154 19.81 1.15 6.65
CA PHE A 154 19.72 1.50 8.07
C PHE A 154 19.51 0.25 8.93
N HIS A 155 20.54 -0.14 9.67
CA HIS A 155 20.52 -1.28 10.58
C HIS A 155 20.62 -0.80 12.02
N ILE A 156 19.76 -1.34 12.88
CA ILE A 156 19.77 -1.10 14.30
C ILE A 156 20.28 -2.38 14.95
N MET A 157 21.39 -2.29 15.66
CA MET A 157 22.06 -3.41 16.31
C MET A 157 22.12 -3.16 17.81
N PRO A 158 21.36 -3.91 18.61
CA PRO A 158 21.38 -3.69 20.04
C PRO A 158 22.34 -4.58 20.80
N ASN A 159 22.62 -4.18 22.04
CA ASN A 159 23.46 -4.93 22.97
C ASN A 159 24.74 -5.44 22.29
N VAL A 160 25.47 -4.53 21.65
CA VAL A 160 26.76 -4.88 21.05
C VAL A 160 27.78 -4.95 22.17
N PHE A 161 28.28 -6.15 22.44
CA PHE A 161 29.31 -6.41 23.41
C PHE A 161 30.68 -6.33 22.72
N MET A 162 31.72 -5.96 23.47
CA MET A 162 33.11 -5.98 22.99
C MET A 162 34.02 -6.35 24.15
N ARG A 163 34.89 -7.34 23.96
CA ARG A 163 35.86 -7.76 24.97
C ARG A 163 36.98 -6.74 25.07
N ASN A 164 37.31 -6.34 26.29
CA ASN A 164 38.60 -5.71 26.56
C ASN A 164 39.71 -6.76 26.37
N GLN A 165 40.84 -6.37 25.77
CA GLN A 165 42.05 -7.20 25.60
C GLN A 165 42.53 -7.87 26.92
N HIS A 166 42.09 -7.36 28.08
CA HIS A 166 42.42 -7.87 29.42
C HIS A 166 41.36 -8.84 30.02
N GLY A 167 40.33 -9.22 29.26
CA GLY A 167 39.42 -10.32 29.59
C GLY A 167 38.50 -10.17 30.81
N ARG A 168 38.48 -9.00 31.49
CA ARG A 168 37.67 -8.79 32.71
C ARG A 168 36.47 -7.87 32.57
N ASN A 169 36.44 -7.00 31.56
CA ASN A 169 35.34 -6.04 31.35
C ASN A 169 34.87 -6.10 29.90
N ASP A 170 33.65 -6.58 29.67
CA ASP A 170 32.99 -6.47 28.38
C ASP A 170 32.34 -5.09 28.28
N PHE A 171 32.69 -4.33 27.25
CA PHE A 171 32.05 -3.06 26.92
C PHE A 171 30.72 -3.34 26.23
N ARG A 172 29.62 -2.85 26.81
CA ARG A 172 28.29 -2.94 26.19
C ARG A 172 27.87 -1.60 25.62
N ILE A 173 27.59 -1.60 24.32
CA ILE A 173 26.88 -0.54 23.60
C ILE A 173 25.38 -0.85 23.64
N HIS A 174 24.56 0.11 24.08
CA HIS A 174 23.11 -0.07 24.16
C HIS A 174 22.51 -0.26 22.75
N HIS A 175 22.77 0.68 21.85
CA HIS A 175 22.40 0.57 20.44
C HIS A 175 23.52 1.07 19.53
N LEU A 176 23.81 0.31 18.48
CA LEU A 176 24.66 0.69 17.37
C LEU A 176 23.78 0.85 16.13
N VAL A 177 23.80 2.03 15.52
CA VAL A 177 23.08 2.31 14.28
C VAL A 177 24.08 2.35 13.14
N LEU A 178 23.90 1.49 12.15
CA LEU A 178 24.66 1.49 10.91
C LEU A 178 23.80 2.09 9.81
N SER A 179 24.25 3.16 9.18
CA SER A 179 23.50 3.83 8.12
C SER A 179 24.38 4.24 6.95
N LYS A 180 23.75 4.58 5.83
CA LYS A 180 24.47 5.07 4.65
C LYS A 180 25.33 6.32 4.91
N THR A 181 25.02 7.13 5.94
CA THR A 181 25.76 8.36 6.28
C THR A 181 26.65 8.24 7.52
N GLY A 182 26.80 7.05 8.10
CA GLY A 182 27.66 6.89 9.27
C GLY A 182 27.28 5.72 10.16
N MET A 183 28.17 5.45 11.13
CA MET A 183 27.93 4.55 12.24
C MET A 183 27.76 5.36 13.52
N TYR A 184 26.74 5.07 14.31
CA TYR A 184 26.39 5.83 15.50
C TYR A 184 26.27 4.93 16.72
N VAL A 185 26.99 5.25 17.78
CA VAL A 185 26.83 4.62 19.10
C VAL A 185 25.86 5.44 19.90
N LEU A 186 24.72 4.85 20.24
CA LEU A 186 23.66 5.47 20.99
C LEU A 186 23.66 4.91 22.42
N GLU A 187 24.03 5.76 23.37
CA GLU A 187 23.96 5.47 24.81
C GLU A 187 22.61 5.97 25.34
N THR A 188 21.69 5.03 25.60
CA THR A 188 20.43 5.34 26.29
C THR A 188 20.66 5.51 27.78
N LYS A 189 20.21 6.63 28.34
CA LYS A 189 20.21 6.91 29.77
C LYS A 189 18.76 6.92 30.29
N GLU A 190 18.46 6.01 31.22
CA GLU A 190 17.23 6.02 32.01
C GLU A 190 17.46 6.75 33.33
N TRP A 191 16.47 7.53 33.77
CA TRP A 191 16.43 8.15 35.08
C TRP A 191 14.97 8.41 35.51
N THR A 192 14.79 8.58 36.79
CA THR A 192 13.51 8.66 37.47
C THR A 192 13.19 10.06 37.95
N GLY A 193 14.20 10.82 38.39
CA GLY A 193 14.06 12.13 38.99
C GLY A 193 14.40 13.32 38.07
N LYS A 194 14.99 14.37 38.65
CA LYS A 194 15.55 15.50 37.89
C LYS A 194 17.00 15.22 37.53
N LEU A 195 17.43 15.60 36.33
CA LEU A 195 18.78 15.32 35.85
C LEU A 195 19.55 16.63 35.62
N ILE A 196 20.75 16.73 36.17
CA ILE A 196 21.71 17.78 35.83
C ILE A 196 22.91 17.11 35.17
N HIS A 197 23.14 17.42 33.91
CA HIS A 197 24.25 16.90 33.11
C HIS A 197 25.29 18.00 32.88
N GLY A 198 26.58 17.63 32.81
CA GLY A 198 27.65 18.55 32.44
C GLY A 198 28.28 19.30 33.60
N LEU A 199 28.13 18.82 34.83
CA LEU A 199 28.67 19.50 36.01
C LEU A 199 30.18 19.27 36.13
N THR A 200 30.94 20.36 36.19
CA THR A 200 32.38 20.38 36.46
C THR A 200 32.64 21.20 37.71
N LYS A 201 33.82 21.04 38.33
CA LYS A 201 34.21 21.90 39.47
C LYS A 201 34.13 23.40 39.16
N GLU A 202 34.38 23.77 37.90
CA GLU A 202 34.42 25.15 37.45
C GLU A 202 33.00 25.74 37.24
N ASN A 203 32.02 24.96 36.80
CA ASN A 203 30.66 25.44 36.52
C ASN A 203 29.63 25.09 37.62
N ALA A 204 30.02 24.29 38.62
CA ALA A 204 29.08 23.77 39.61
C ALA A 204 28.44 24.86 40.48
N SER A 205 29.13 25.96 40.79
CA SER A 205 28.58 27.03 41.63
C SER A 205 27.93 26.46 42.91
N THR A 206 26.62 26.65 43.10
CA THR A 206 25.84 26.10 44.23
C THR A 206 25.89 24.56 44.35
N TYR A 207 26.23 23.86 43.28
CA TYR A 207 26.33 22.40 43.20
C TYR A 207 27.72 21.85 43.57
N SER A 208 28.69 22.71 43.92
CA SER A 208 30.10 22.30 44.14
C SER A 208 30.24 21.21 45.20
N PHE A 209 29.43 21.29 46.26
CA PHE A 209 29.46 20.32 47.35
C PHE A 209 29.18 18.89 46.88
N MET A 210 28.32 18.69 45.88
CA MET A 210 28.04 17.34 45.38
C MET A 210 29.24 16.77 44.65
N ILE A 211 29.96 17.60 43.90
CA ILE A 211 31.18 17.17 43.22
C ILE A 211 32.24 16.78 44.25
N ASP A 212 32.37 17.51 45.35
CA ASP A 212 33.36 17.19 46.37
C ASP A 212 32.97 15.95 47.21
N GLU A 213 31.68 15.73 47.49
CA GLU A 213 31.20 14.62 48.32
C GLU A 213 31.01 13.31 47.56
N ILE A 214 30.44 13.38 46.35
CA ILE A 214 30.03 12.20 45.58
C ILE A 214 30.51 12.23 44.13
N GLY A 215 31.35 13.19 43.76
CA GLY A 215 31.98 13.29 42.45
C GLY A 215 33.09 12.25 42.26
N LYS A 216 32.79 11.16 41.55
CA LYS A 216 33.66 9.98 41.46
C LYS A 216 34.67 10.04 40.30
N TYR A 217 34.38 10.82 39.27
CA TYR A 217 34.98 10.75 37.94
C TYR A 217 35.58 12.09 37.49
N GLN A 218 35.62 13.11 38.35
CA GLN A 218 36.25 14.42 38.08
C GLN A 218 37.75 14.37 37.74
N GLN A 219 38.43 13.25 37.99
CA GLN A 219 39.83 13.05 37.61
C GLN A 219 39.99 12.45 36.19
N GLU A 220 38.90 12.11 35.50
CA GLU A 220 38.94 11.63 34.12
C GLU A 220 39.18 12.78 33.13
N ILE A 221 39.59 12.43 31.90
CA ILE A 221 40.01 13.36 30.84
C ILE A 221 38.89 14.36 30.47
N GLU A 222 37.62 13.98 30.69
CA GLU A 222 36.43 14.82 30.50
C GLU A 222 35.75 15.04 31.86
N LYS A 223 35.96 16.22 32.46
CA LYS A 223 35.61 16.57 33.86
C LYS A 223 34.11 16.74 34.16
N GLU A 224 33.24 16.43 33.20
CA GLU A 224 31.80 16.61 33.36
C GLU A 224 31.18 15.41 34.08
N GLU A 225 30.22 15.65 34.96
CA GLU A 225 29.43 14.62 35.63
C GLU A 225 27.94 14.88 35.52
N THR A 226 27.18 13.80 35.69
CA THR A 226 25.72 13.82 35.65
C THR A 226 25.18 13.39 36.99
N PHE A 227 24.31 14.21 37.56
CA PHE A 227 23.67 13.97 38.84
C PHE A 227 22.16 13.82 38.65
N GLU A 228 21.61 12.76 39.22
CA GLU A 228 20.17 12.51 39.29
C GLU A 228 19.67 12.80 40.70
N TYR A 229 18.61 13.60 40.80
CA TYR A 229 17.93 13.95 42.05
C TYR A 229 16.59 13.25 42.10
N ILE A 230 16.48 12.29 43.01
CA ILE A 230 15.29 11.49 43.23
C ILE A 230 14.65 11.98 44.52
N THR A 231 13.43 12.51 44.42
CA THR A 231 12.63 12.87 45.60
C THR A 231 11.90 11.63 46.08
N GLY A 232 12.03 11.30 47.37
CA GLY A 232 11.33 10.18 47.98
C GLY A 232 9.81 10.38 47.96
N GLU A 233 9.06 9.29 48.12
CA GLU A 233 7.59 9.31 48.10
C GLU A 233 7.00 10.26 49.17
N ASP A 234 7.69 10.41 50.30
CA ASP A 234 7.32 11.29 51.39
C ASP A 234 7.63 12.78 51.14
N SER A 235 8.36 13.09 50.05
CA SER A 235 8.88 14.43 49.74
C SER A 235 9.80 15.04 50.81
N LEU A 236 10.21 14.26 51.81
CA LEU A 236 11.09 14.69 52.90
C LEU A 236 12.54 14.28 52.65
N THR A 237 12.75 13.33 51.74
CA THR A 237 14.07 12.79 51.40
C THR A 237 14.45 13.12 49.96
N ILE A 238 15.71 13.51 49.76
CA ILE A 238 16.31 13.67 48.42
C ILE A 238 17.51 12.72 48.36
N GLN A 239 17.46 11.81 47.40
CA GLN A 239 18.60 11.00 47.03
C GLN A 239 19.29 11.64 45.84
N VAL A 240 20.60 11.89 45.96
CA VAL A 240 21.43 12.34 44.84
C VAL A 240 22.31 11.19 44.40
N LYS A 241 22.24 10.86 43.12
CA LYS A 241 23.04 9.80 42.50
C LYS A 241 24.00 10.44 41.49
N ASN A 242 25.29 10.09 41.59
CA ASN A 242 26.25 10.36 40.53
C ASN A 242 26.18 9.25 39.48
N ASP A 243 25.73 9.59 38.28
CA ASP A 243 25.63 8.69 37.12
C ASP A 243 26.86 8.73 36.21
N GLY A 244 27.87 9.54 36.55
CA GLY A 244 29.07 9.74 35.76
C GLY A 244 28.79 10.54 34.48
N ASN A 245 29.57 10.29 33.44
CA ASN A 245 29.49 11.04 32.19
C ASN A 245 29.01 10.16 31.02
N PRO A 246 27.72 10.26 30.62
CA PRO A 246 27.18 9.48 29.52
C PRO A 246 27.79 9.87 28.16
N VAL A 247 28.17 11.15 27.97
CA VAL A 247 28.82 11.63 26.74
C VAL A 247 30.20 11.01 26.60
N TYR A 248 31.01 11.08 27.65
CA TYR A 248 32.32 10.44 27.68
C TYR A 248 32.21 8.93 27.46
N ARG A 249 31.23 8.27 28.10
CA ARG A 249 30.99 6.84 27.87
C ARG A 249 30.68 6.54 26.40
N ALA A 250 29.78 7.31 25.77
CA ALA A 250 29.45 7.15 24.37
C ALA A 250 30.67 7.36 23.45
N LYS A 251 31.48 8.40 23.70
CA LYS A 251 32.74 8.66 22.97
C LYS A 251 33.75 7.53 23.14
N LYS A 252 33.96 7.08 24.38
CA LYS A 252 34.87 5.97 24.70
C LYS A 252 34.45 4.69 24.00
N LEU A 253 33.17 4.33 24.05
CA LEU A 253 32.64 3.16 23.33
C LEU A 253 32.77 3.30 21.82
N SER A 254 32.53 4.49 21.26
CA SER A 254 32.72 4.77 19.83
C SER A 254 34.18 4.57 19.41
N HIS A 255 35.13 5.07 20.21
CA HIS A 255 36.56 4.91 19.94
C HIS A 255 37.02 3.46 20.05
N ILE A 256 36.57 2.73 21.08
CA ILE A 256 36.87 1.31 21.26
C ILE A 256 36.35 0.51 20.06
N LEU A 257 35.08 0.70 19.67
CA LEU A 257 34.50 -0.02 18.54
C LEU A 257 35.25 0.30 17.23
N TYR A 258 35.59 1.57 17.00
CA TYR A 258 36.37 1.97 15.84
C TYR A 258 37.72 1.25 15.78
N ASN A 259 38.46 1.22 16.89
CA ASN A 259 39.74 0.53 16.96
C ASN A 259 39.59 -0.97 16.76
N CYS A 260 38.59 -1.61 17.37
CA CYS A 260 38.32 -3.04 17.16
C CYS A 260 38.06 -3.36 15.69
N LEU A 261 37.24 -2.56 15.00
CA LEU A 261 36.96 -2.79 13.59
C LEU A 261 38.20 -2.54 12.70
N LYS A 262 39.04 -1.56 13.05
CA LYS A 262 40.32 -1.34 12.36
C LYS A 262 41.32 -2.46 12.59
N GLU A 263 41.44 -2.99 13.81
CA GLU A 263 42.30 -4.14 14.14
C GLU A 263 41.88 -5.40 13.39
N MET A 264 40.57 -5.59 13.16
CA MET A 264 40.02 -6.66 12.33
C MET A 264 40.26 -6.44 10.82
N GLN A 265 41.07 -5.45 10.44
CA GLN A 265 41.44 -5.08 9.06
C GLN A 265 40.21 -4.90 8.17
N VAL A 266 39.16 -4.30 8.74
CA VAL A 266 37.97 -3.95 7.97
C VAL A 266 38.28 -2.68 7.19
N ASP A 267 38.85 -2.84 5.98
CA ASP A 267 39.08 -1.75 5.01
C ASP A 267 37.80 -0.96 4.68
N ILE A 268 36.64 -1.53 5.03
CA ILE A 268 35.32 -0.96 4.83
C ILE A 268 35.04 0.18 5.83
N VAL A 269 35.73 0.28 6.98
CA VAL A 269 35.52 1.39 7.93
C VAL A 269 36.12 2.68 7.38
N LYS A 270 35.26 3.61 6.96
CA LYS A 270 35.65 4.84 6.27
C LYS A 270 35.73 6.07 7.18
N GLU A 271 34.96 6.08 8.26
CA GLU A 271 34.86 7.21 9.18
C GLU A 271 34.86 6.78 10.64
N ASN A 272 35.11 7.76 11.51
CA ASN A 272 34.96 7.59 12.94
C ASN A 272 33.49 7.32 13.31
N ILE A 273 33.30 6.59 14.39
CA ILE A 273 31.98 6.27 14.92
C ILE A 273 31.48 7.46 15.71
N LYS A 274 30.28 7.93 15.39
CA LYS A 274 29.67 9.13 15.97
C LYS A 274 28.97 8.77 17.29
N PRO A 275 29.35 9.35 18.44
CA PRO A 275 28.64 9.13 19.69
C PRO A 275 27.36 9.96 19.76
N ILE A 276 26.32 9.39 20.36
CA ILE A 276 25.04 10.05 20.67
C ILE A 276 24.62 9.62 22.08
N VAL A 277 24.12 10.57 22.87
CA VAL A 277 23.45 10.28 24.14
C VAL A 277 21.97 10.51 23.98
N TYR A 278 21.17 9.52 24.40
CA TYR A 278 19.72 9.64 24.48
C TYR A 278 19.28 9.59 25.93
N PHE A 279 18.98 10.76 26.48
CA PHE A 279 18.33 10.90 27.77
C PHE A 279 16.84 10.63 27.55
N TYR A 280 16.39 9.39 27.41
CA TYR A 280 14.97 9.01 27.29
C TYR A 280 13.99 9.80 28.20
N ASN A 281 13.45 10.94 27.73
CA ASN A 281 12.64 11.91 28.50
C ASN A 281 11.18 12.00 28.01
N GLU A 282 10.54 10.86 27.75
CA GLU A 282 9.16 10.86 27.23
C GLU A 282 8.15 11.50 28.19
N ASP A 283 8.45 11.49 29.50
CA ASP A 283 7.61 12.10 30.55
C ASP A 283 7.83 13.62 30.71
N GLY A 284 8.73 14.24 29.94
CA GLY A 284 9.01 15.67 30.03
C GLY A 284 9.63 16.11 31.36
N LYS A 285 10.38 15.23 32.01
CA LYS A 285 11.11 15.53 33.25
C LYS A 285 12.16 16.61 33.03
N GLU A 286 12.53 17.29 34.11
CA GLU A 286 13.51 18.37 34.07
C GLU A 286 14.92 17.81 33.81
N VAL A 287 15.51 18.23 32.68
CA VAL A 287 16.91 17.95 32.31
C VAL A 287 17.63 19.29 32.12
N GLN A 288 18.50 19.62 33.06
CA GLN A 288 19.39 20.77 32.99
C GLN A 288 20.72 20.33 32.37
N ASP A 289 20.99 20.78 31.15
CA ASP A 289 22.24 20.51 30.44
C ASP A 289 23.18 21.72 30.59
N LEU A 290 24.24 21.53 31.36
CA LEU A 290 25.32 22.50 31.58
C LEU A 290 26.59 22.15 30.79
N SER A 291 26.54 21.08 29.99
CA SER A 291 27.69 20.56 29.28
C SER A 291 28.01 21.41 28.05
N GLU A 292 29.30 21.72 27.87
CA GLU A 292 29.80 22.44 26.69
C GLU A 292 30.08 21.49 25.51
N GLU A 293 29.91 20.18 25.73
CA GLU A 293 30.16 19.17 24.71
C GLU A 293 29.20 19.30 23.53
N LYS A 294 29.78 19.21 22.33
CA LYS A 294 29.05 19.25 21.05
C LYS A 294 28.41 17.92 20.67
N THR A 295 28.70 16.86 21.41
CA THR A 295 28.10 15.54 21.18
C THR A 295 26.58 15.66 21.24
N PRO A 296 25.84 15.11 20.25
CA PRO A 296 24.38 15.15 20.26
C PRO A 296 23.80 14.54 21.54
N LYS A 297 23.02 15.36 22.26
CA LYS A 297 22.31 15.04 23.49
C LYS A 297 20.82 15.16 23.22
N LEU A 298 20.20 14.03 22.92
CA LEU A 298 18.81 13.94 22.50
C LEU A 298 17.94 13.64 23.71
N LYS A 299 16.85 14.40 23.89
CA LYS A 299 15.99 14.28 25.09
C LYS A 299 14.77 13.42 24.85
N ASP A 300 14.20 13.42 23.66
CA ASP A 300 12.90 12.79 23.42
C ASP A 300 12.83 12.14 22.03
N ARG A 301 11.75 11.40 21.82
CA ARG A 301 11.44 10.77 20.54
C ARG A 301 11.47 11.73 19.36
N GLU A 302 11.01 12.97 19.52
CA GLU A 302 10.99 13.93 18.42
C GLU A 302 12.42 14.31 18.00
N GLN A 303 13.30 14.55 18.97
CA GLN A 303 14.70 14.89 18.74
C GLN A 303 15.47 13.75 18.08
N ILE A 304 15.26 12.48 18.49
CA ILE A 304 15.95 11.34 17.85
C ILE A 304 15.48 11.12 16.41
N VAL A 305 14.18 11.26 16.14
CA VAL A 305 13.63 11.17 14.79
C VAL A 305 14.16 12.32 13.93
N THR A 306 14.16 13.54 14.45
CA THR A 306 14.64 14.73 13.72
C THR A 306 16.14 14.64 13.44
N PHE A 307 16.93 14.21 14.42
CA PHE A 307 18.37 14.00 14.26
C PHE A 307 18.67 13.04 13.11
N PHE A 308 18.13 11.81 13.14
CA PHE A 308 18.42 10.85 12.08
C PHE A 308 17.79 11.23 10.74
N ARG A 309 16.63 11.91 10.73
CA ARG A 309 16.06 12.46 9.49
C ARG A 309 17.02 13.44 8.83
N ASN A 310 17.59 14.36 9.61
CA ASN A 310 18.56 15.33 9.10
C ASN A 310 19.83 14.62 8.63
N GLU A 311 20.42 13.73 9.44
CA GLU A 311 21.58 12.94 9.02
C GLU A 311 21.34 12.14 7.73
N MET A 312 20.11 11.68 7.45
CA MET A 312 19.82 10.94 6.20
C MET A 312 19.60 11.86 4.99
N LEU A 313 19.20 13.12 5.20
CA LEU A 313 18.85 14.06 4.14
C LEU A 313 19.99 15.03 3.79
N THR A 314 20.82 15.41 4.76
CA THR A 314 21.84 16.46 4.60
C THR A 314 23.25 15.92 4.46
N GLU A 315 23.56 14.81 5.14
CA GLU A 315 24.91 14.28 5.15
C GLU A 315 25.24 13.48 3.89
N LYS A 316 26.55 13.40 3.60
CA LYS A 316 27.05 12.64 2.46
C LYS A 316 26.89 11.13 2.69
N VAL A 317 26.53 10.41 1.63
CA VAL A 317 26.57 8.94 1.62
C VAL A 317 28.02 8.46 1.69
N ILE A 318 28.31 7.66 2.72
CA ILE A 318 29.64 7.09 3.03
C ILE A 318 29.65 5.57 2.78
N TYR A 319 28.56 4.88 3.11
CA TYR A 319 28.45 3.43 3.04
C TYR A 319 27.39 2.98 2.04
N THR A 320 27.71 1.96 1.25
CA THR A 320 26.74 1.24 0.41
C THR A 320 26.02 0.18 1.24
N SER A 321 24.82 -0.26 0.79
CA SER A 321 24.07 -1.32 1.49
C SER A 321 24.87 -2.63 1.65
N GLN A 322 25.74 -2.96 0.69
CA GLN A 322 26.61 -4.14 0.77
C GLN A 322 27.69 -3.99 1.85
N GLU A 323 28.24 -2.79 2.01
CA GLU A 323 29.22 -2.49 3.06
C GLU A 323 28.58 -2.51 4.44
N LEU A 324 27.35 -1.99 4.58
CA LEU A 324 26.59 -2.03 5.83
C LEU A 324 26.28 -3.45 6.28
N GLU A 325 25.85 -4.33 5.36
CA GLU A 325 25.59 -5.73 5.72
C GLU A 325 26.88 -6.46 6.12
N LYS A 326 28.01 -6.20 5.44
CA LYS A 326 29.32 -6.74 5.84
C LYS A 326 29.74 -6.27 7.24
N LEU A 327 29.61 -4.97 7.53
CA LEU A 327 29.89 -4.41 8.86
C LEU A 327 29.03 -5.09 9.93
N ARG A 328 27.73 -5.22 9.65
CA ARG A 328 26.77 -5.89 10.54
C ARG A 328 27.17 -7.35 10.81
N GLU A 329 27.54 -8.12 9.79
CA GLU A 329 28.00 -9.49 9.97
C GLU A 329 29.27 -9.59 10.82
N ILE A 330 30.24 -8.70 10.61
CA ILE A 330 31.49 -8.66 11.38
C ILE A 330 31.20 -8.36 12.84
N ILE A 331 30.39 -7.33 13.12
CA ILE A 331 30.01 -6.94 14.49
C ILE A 331 29.21 -8.05 15.16
N ASN A 332 28.31 -8.74 14.44
CA ASN A 332 27.59 -9.88 14.99
C ASN A 332 28.55 -11.02 15.39
N ARG A 333 29.55 -11.32 14.56
CA ARG A 333 30.56 -12.33 14.91
C ARG A 333 31.36 -11.93 16.15
N MET A 334 31.66 -10.63 16.32
CA MET A 334 32.27 -10.13 17.55
C MET A 334 31.39 -10.48 18.76
N ASN A 335 30.10 -10.16 18.71
CA ASN A 335 29.14 -10.46 19.78
C ASN A 335 29.08 -11.96 20.16
N TYR A 336 29.07 -12.87 19.16
CA TYR A 336 28.95 -14.31 19.41
C TYR A 336 30.22 -14.98 19.95
N ILE A 337 31.40 -14.43 19.72
CA ILE A 337 32.67 -14.97 20.27
C ILE A 337 32.77 -14.71 21.80
N MET A 338 31.83 -13.94 22.36
CA MET A 338 31.92 -13.42 23.73
C MET A 338 30.80 -13.91 24.66
N ASN A 339 29.82 -14.67 24.14
CA ASN A 339 28.77 -15.33 24.94
C ASN A 339 29.04 -16.82 25.14
#